data_AF-A8N4Y0-F1
#
_entry.id   AF-A8N4Y0-F1
#
_cell.length_a   1.000
_cell.length_b   1.000
_cell.length_c   1.000
_cell.angle_alpha   90.00
_cell.angle_beta   90.00
_cell.angle_gamma   90.00
#
_symmetry.space_group_name_H-M   'P 1'
#
loop_
_entity.id
_entity.type
_entity.pdbx_description
1 polymer ?
#
loop_
_entity_poly.entity_id
_entity_poly.type
_entity_poly.pdbx_seq_one_letter_code
_entity_poly.pdbx_strand_id
1 'polypeptide(L)'
;MGQDLLAASYSYSLHQSYYSDSAVEERLFKVPKYHLVRNSDHFSSLCSLAETCPGNDPDASILSLPDSETSAQNAIALPGVTADDFSNFLEALYPRTIQRVLTLTKEQWLSVLKLSTLWYFKELRRLAIDHLEAWSPSLTSIELIQLGKEYAISNWLLRGYHALVNQNGVISLESAKAIGMESAIRLYTLRSRTEWVCRNEDYLEQEFAEELGGVHEQERRHYDERGWLAPQQGRVEERAKLKTEQDERKKIRTEQKRCSDQEKAKKLAVAKEEREKLEAQCKALARRLESEVESRLAAEVKLERETQRASEYKAQYQALKKTLRSEQASNAAKISQGKDAIDKATRERDSYKRRCDELSKQKVVHTQPYYYIPPHFRTSHHTSGSQPLAPQ
;
A
#
# COMPACT_ATOMS: atom_id res chain seq x y z
N MET A 1 -81.76 -16.41 64.97
CA MET A 1 -80.59 -17.31 65.13
C MET A 1 -79.60 -17.00 64.03
N GLY A 2 -78.77 -15.98 64.24
CA GLY A 2 -77.59 -15.72 63.40
C GLY A 2 -76.38 -16.08 64.26
N GLN A 3 -75.59 -17.05 63.81
CA GLN A 3 -74.34 -17.40 64.46
C GLN A 3 -73.20 -16.76 63.67
N ASP A 4 -72.49 -15.87 64.36
CA ASP A 4 -71.19 -15.34 64.00
C ASP A 4 -70.18 -16.49 63.80
N LEU A 5 -69.58 -16.55 62.62
CA LEU A 5 -68.36 -17.33 62.38
C LEU A 5 -67.17 -16.38 62.48
N LEU A 6 -66.57 -16.36 63.67
CA LEU A 6 -65.25 -15.77 63.93
C LEU A 6 -64.20 -16.43 63.02
N ALA A 7 -63.56 -15.62 62.19
CA ALA A 7 -62.35 -15.99 61.47
C ALA A 7 -61.22 -16.22 62.51
N ALA A 8 -61.03 -17.48 62.90
CA ALA A 8 -59.84 -17.89 63.64
C ALA A 8 -58.62 -17.72 62.73
N SER A 9 -57.87 -16.64 62.96
CA SER A 9 -56.54 -16.44 62.39
C SER A 9 -55.58 -17.49 62.98
N TYR A 10 -55.42 -18.61 62.29
CA TYR A 10 -54.35 -19.56 62.60
C TYR A 10 -53.00 -18.91 62.26
N SER A 11 -52.20 -18.60 63.29
CA SER A 11 -50.79 -18.25 63.11
C SER A 11 -49.97 -19.54 62.98
N TYR A 12 -49.48 -19.82 61.78
CA TYR A 12 -48.53 -20.92 61.58
C TYR A 12 -47.16 -20.53 62.15
N SER A 13 -46.62 -21.32 63.08
CA SER A 13 -45.25 -21.16 63.57
C SER A 13 -44.27 -21.75 62.56
N LEU A 14 -43.38 -20.91 62.02
CA LEU A 14 -42.26 -21.36 61.19
C LEU A 14 -41.30 -22.17 62.05
N HIS A 15 -40.97 -23.39 61.62
CA HIS A 15 -40.07 -24.26 62.35
C HIS A 15 -38.63 -23.70 62.25
N GLN A 16 -38.14 -23.12 63.34
CA GLN A 16 -36.91 -22.30 63.40
C GLN A 16 -35.61 -23.06 63.07
N SER A 17 -35.66 -24.39 63.00
CA SER A 17 -34.54 -25.22 62.54
C SER A 17 -34.28 -25.13 61.04
N TYR A 18 -35.28 -24.76 60.23
CA TYR A 18 -35.18 -24.77 58.76
C TYR A 18 -34.89 -23.40 58.14
N TYR A 19 -35.15 -22.32 58.88
CA TYR A 19 -35.04 -20.95 58.39
C TYR A 19 -34.05 -20.15 59.24
N SER A 20 -33.25 -19.31 58.58
CA SER A 20 -32.40 -18.30 59.19
C SER A 20 -33.04 -16.94 58.96
N ASP A 21 -33.11 -16.15 60.02
CA ASP A 21 -33.44 -14.75 59.96
C ASP A 21 -32.15 -13.98 59.63
N SER A 22 -32.14 -13.25 58.51
CA SER A 22 -30.99 -12.44 58.06
C SER A 22 -31.38 -10.97 58.05
N ALA A 23 -30.62 -10.11 58.73
CA ALA A 23 -30.89 -8.69 58.83
C ALA A 23 -29.98 -7.92 57.85
N VAL A 24 -30.59 -7.18 56.92
CA VAL A 24 -29.90 -6.38 55.89
C VAL A 24 -30.59 -5.02 55.79
N GLU A 25 -29.87 -3.92 55.98
CA GLU A 25 -30.38 -2.53 55.89
C GLU A 25 -31.78 -2.36 56.52
N GLU A 26 -31.90 -2.70 57.80
CA GLU A 26 -33.16 -2.59 58.58
C GLU A 26 -34.32 -3.49 58.12
N ARG A 27 -34.08 -4.40 57.16
CA ARG A 27 -35.06 -5.41 56.71
C ARG A 27 -34.68 -6.80 57.20
N LEU A 28 -35.68 -7.55 57.66
CA LEU A 28 -35.53 -8.95 58.06
C LEU A 28 -35.96 -9.88 56.92
N PHE A 29 -35.03 -10.70 56.44
CA PHE A 29 -35.26 -11.73 55.44
C PHE A 29 -35.34 -13.10 56.11
N LYS A 30 -36.45 -13.81 55.90
CA LYS A 30 -36.61 -15.20 56.36
C LYS A 30 -36.23 -16.16 55.24
N VAL A 31 -35.07 -16.79 55.33
CA VAL A 31 -34.48 -17.58 54.24
C VAL A 31 -34.24 -19.02 54.70
N PRO A 32 -34.47 -20.05 53.86
CA PRO A 32 -34.10 -21.41 54.23
C PRO A 32 -32.59 -21.52 54.53
N LYS A 33 -32.21 -22.22 55.62
CA LYS A 33 -30.80 -22.39 56.02
C LYS A 33 -30.01 -23.28 55.09
N TYR A 34 -30.67 -24.28 54.50
CA TYR A 34 -30.00 -25.41 53.86
C TYR A 34 -29.04 -25.01 52.72
N HIS A 35 -29.47 -24.18 51.76
CA HIS A 35 -28.59 -23.81 50.65
C HIS A 35 -27.53 -22.79 51.07
N LEU A 36 -27.79 -21.99 52.12
CA LEU A 36 -26.81 -21.04 52.64
C LEU A 36 -25.64 -21.78 53.31
N VAL A 37 -25.94 -22.72 54.21
CA VAL A 37 -24.93 -23.49 54.95
C VAL A 37 -24.20 -24.49 54.05
N ARG A 38 -24.93 -25.16 53.14
CA ARG A 38 -24.33 -26.18 52.26
C ARG A 38 -23.36 -25.61 51.24
N ASN A 39 -23.65 -24.42 50.71
CA ASN A 39 -22.93 -23.87 49.55
C ASN A 39 -21.95 -22.76 49.92
N SER A 40 -21.80 -22.43 51.22
CA SER A 40 -20.89 -21.41 51.71
C SER A 40 -20.32 -21.75 53.07
N ASP A 41 -19.00 -21.88 53.13
CA ASP A 41 -18.25 -22.08 54.38
C ASP A 41 -18.39 -20.87 55.31
N HIS A 42 -18.58 -19.68 54.74
CA HIS A 42 -18.82 -18.44 55.48
C HIS A 42 -20.14 -18.51 56.26
N PHE A 43 -21.25 -18.86 55.59
CA PHE A 43 -22.54 -19.00 56.26
C PHE A 43 -22.60 -20.24 57.15
N SER A 44 -21.90 -21.32 56.82
CA SER A 44 -21.77 -22.47 57.71
C SER A 44 -21.16 -22.06 59.06
N SER A 45 -20.04 -21.33 59.01
CA SER A 45 -19.37 -20.81 60.20
C SER A 45 -20.23 -19.79 60.96
N LEU A 46 -20.85 -18.83 60.26
CA LEU A 46 -21.70 -17.82 60.87
C LEU A 46 -22.94 -18.42 61.55
N CYS A 47 -23.61 -19.39 60.91
CA CYS A 47 -24.76 -20.08 61.50
C CYS A 47 -24.34 -20.90 62.72
N SER A 48 -23.20 -21.59 62.69
CA SER A 48 -22.70 -22.33 63.87
C SER A 48 -22.35 -21.42 65.04
N LEU A 49 -21.79 -20.24 64.78
CA LEU A 49 -21.51 -19.22 65.81
C LEU A 49 -22.79 -18.64 66.42
N ALA A 50 -23.81 -18.39 65.59
CA ALA A 50 -25.11 -17.92 66.06
C ALA A 50 -25.85 -18.97 66.92
N GLU A 51 -25.61 -20.27 66.67
CA GLU A 51 -26.24 -21.38 67.42
C GLU A 51 -25.53 -21.69 68.77
N THR A 52 -24.29 -21.25 68.97
CA THR A 52 -23.47 -21.56 70.16
C THR A 52 -23.48 -20.49 71.26
N CYS A 53 -24.03 -19.30 71.00
CA CYS A 53 -24.06 -18.20 71.97
C CYS A 53 -25.49 -17.82 72.40
N PRO A 54 -26.14 -18.57 73.30
CA PRO A 54 -27.45 -18.18 73.84
C PRO A 54 -27.37 -17.14 74.99
N GLY A 55 -26.26 -16.39 75.16
CA GLY A 55 -26.19 -15.42 76.25
C GLY A 55 -25.04 -14.40 76.14
N ASN A 56 -25.44 -13.12 76.12
CA ASN A 56 -24.74 -11.94 76.64
C ASN A 56 -23.21 -11.81 76.41
N ASP A 57 -22.74 -11.89 75.17
CA ASP A 57 -21.44 -11.31 74.81
C ASP A 57 -21.66 -10.05 73.95
N PRO A 58 -21.20 -8.85 74.38
CA PRO A 58 -21.45 -7.59 73.69
C PRO A 58 -20.63 -7.40 72.40
N ASP A 59 -19.78 -8.36 72.05
CA ASP A 59 -18.86 -8.30 70.90
C ASP A 59 -19.19 -9.32 69.78
N ALA A 60 -20.26 -10.10 69.95
CA ALA A 60 -20.80 -10.94 68.87
C ALA A 60 -21.74 -10.10 68.00
N SER A 61 -21.57 -10.15 66.68
CA SER A 61 -22.33 -9.42 65.65
C SER A 61 -23.84 -9.76 65.55
N ILE A 62 -24.49 -10.08 66.67
CA ILE A 62 -25.92 -10.32 66.81
C ILE A 62 -26.57 -8.99 67.21
N LEU A 63 -27.32 -8.37 66.30
CA LEU A 63 -28.11 -7.18 66.62
C LEU A 63 -29.31 -7.59 67.47
N SER A 64 -29.26 -7.33 68.77
CA SER A 64 -30.47 -7.27 69.60
C SER A 64 -31.24 -6.00 69.25
N LEU A 65 -32.15 -6.09 68.28
CA LEU A 65 -33.15 -5.05 68.05
C LEU A 65 -34.17 -5.09 69.22
N PRO A 66 -34.39 -3.98 69.94
CA PRO A 66 -35.45 -3.93 70.93
C PRO A 66 -36.79 -3.82 70.21
N ASP A 67 -37.78 -4.56 70.71
CA ASP A 67 -39.21 -4.46 70.38
C ASP A 67 -39.68 -5.14 69.07
N SER A 68 -39.54 -6.47 68.96
CA SER A 68 -40.62 -7.29 68.38
C SER A 68 -40.46 -8.77 68.73
N GLU A 69 -41.57 -9.38 69.12
CA GLU A 69 -41.69 -10.71 69.70
C GLU A 69 -40.99 -11.84 68.88
N THR A 70 -40.23 -12.68 69.61
CA THR A 70 -39.90 -14.10 69.37
C THR A 70 -39.08 -14.56 68.14
N SER A 71 -38.71 -13.71 67.17
CA SER A 71 -37.84 -14.16 66.04
C SER A 71 -36.58 -13.33 65.77
N ALA A 72 -36.40 -12.17 66.41
CA ALA A 72 -35.23 -11.32 66.18
C ALA A 72 -33.95 -11.73 66.93
N GLN A 73 -34.05 -12.60 67.95
CA GLN A 73 -32.94 -12.86 68.90
C GLN A 73 -31.69 -13.51 68.27
N ASN A 74 -31.81 -14.15 67.10
CA ASN A 74 -30.71 -14.87 66.44
C ASN A 74 -30.50 -14.45 64.97
N ALA A 75 -30.89 -13.22 64.60
CA ALA A 75 -30.74 -12.76 63.22
C ALA A 75 -29.27 -12.50 62.85
N ILE A 76 -28.83 -13.04 61.71
CA ILE A 76 -27.48 -12.82 61.19
C ILE A 76 -27.42 -11.44 60.56
N ALA A 77 -26.65 -10.52 61.16
CA ALA A 77 -26.43 -9.20 60.59
C ALA A 77 -25.43 -9.29 59.43
N LEU A 78 -25.79 -8.75 58.26
CA LEU A 78 -24.93 -8.69 57.09
C LEU A 78 -24.52 -7.24 56.80
N PRO A 79 -23.45 -6.73 57.44
CA PRO A 79 -23.02 -5.34 57.26
C PRO A 79 -22.47 -5.10 55.84
N GLY A 80 -22.80 -3.94 55.27
CA GLY A 80 -22.26 -3.51 53.97
C GLY A 80 -22.93 -4.12 52.73
N VAL A 81 -24.06 -4.80 52.91
CA VAL A 81 -24.86 -5.37 51.81
C VAL A 81 -26.17 -4.60 51.70
N THR A 82 -26.57 -4.24 50.48
CA THR A 82 -27.85 -3.58 50.25
C THR A 82 -28.99 -4.60 50.24
N ALA A 83 -30.18 -4.17 50.67
CA ALA A 83 -31.35 -5.06 50.64
C ALA A 83 -31.67 -5.55 49.22
N ASP A 84 -31.43 -4.71 48.21
CA ASP A 84 -31.67 -5.05 46.80
C ASP A 84 -30.61 -6.05 46.27
N ASP A 85 -29.33 -5.87 46.62
CA ASP A 85 -28.27 -6.83 46.27
C ASP A 85 -28.61 -8.21 46.85
N PHE A 86 -29.02 -8.24 48.12
CA PHE A 86 -29.39 -9.48 48.80
C PHE A 86 -30.64 -10.13 48.20
N SER A 87 -31.65 -9.34 47.84
CA SER A 87 -32.85 -9.85 47.16
C SER A 87 -32.51 -10.49 45.82
N ASN A 88 -31.66 -9.85 45.00
CA ASN A 88 -31.21 -10.39 43.72
C ASN A 88 -30.43 -11.71 43.91
N PHE A 89 -29.56 -11.76 44.93
CA PHE A 89 -28.83 -12.97 45.30
C PHE A 89 -29.77 -14.11 45.71
N LEU A 90 -30.78 -13.83 46.53
CA LEU A 90 -31.77 -14.83 46.94
C LEU A 90 -32.63 -15.31 45.78
N GLU A 91 -32.97 -14.44 44.83
CA GLU A 91 -33.71 -14.83 43.63
C GLU A 91 -32.92 -15.82 42.76
N ALA A 92 -31.61 -15.64 42.67
CA ALA A 92 -30.72 -16.57 41.98
C ALA A 92 -30.49 -17.87 42.77
N LEU A 93 -30.37 -17.80 44.10
CA LEU A 93 -30.13 -18.96 44.97
C LEU A 93 -31.40 -19.83 45.16
N TYR A 94 -32.58 -19.20 45.17
CA TYR A 94 -33.87 -19.83 45.37
C TYR A 94 -34.84 -19.47 44.22
N PRO A 95 -34.66 -20.09 43.03
CA PRO A 95 -35.54 -19.83 41.90
C PRO A 95 -36.99 -20.17 42.27
N ARG A 96 -37.91 -19.23 42.03
CA ARG A 96 -39.34 -19.41 42.34
C ARG A 96 -40.03 -20.49 41.50
N THR A 97 -39.38 -20.99 40.44
CA THR A 97 -39.94 -22.01 39.54
C THR A 97 -38.83 -22.87 38.97
N ILE A 98 -39.01 -24.19 39.02
CA ILE A 98 -38.03 -25.22 38.62
C ILE A 98 -37.63 -25.12 37.13
N GLN A 99 -38.48 -24.52 36.29
CA GLN A 99 -38.39 -24.57 34.83
C GLN A 99 -38.08 -23.23 34.14
N ARG A 100 -37.74 -22.16 34.87
CA ARG A 100 -37.57 -20.83 34.26
C ARG A 100 -36.13 -20.37 34.22
N VAL A 101 -35.72 -19.89 33.05
CA VAL A 101 -34.50 -19.10 32.85
C VAL A 101 -34.58 -17.87 33.77
N LEU A 102 -33.58 -17.66 34.62
CA LEU A 102 -33.51 -16.49 35.49
C LEU A 102 -33.44 -15.23 34.61
N THR A 103 -34.43 -14.34 34.74
CA THR A 103 -34.52 -13.08 33.98
C THR A 103 -33.98 -11.92 34.81
N LEU A 104 -32.71 -12.01 35.21
CA LEU A 104 -32.01 -10.92 35.89
C LEU A 104 -31.30 -10.01 34.86
N THR A 105 -31.26 -8.70 35.13
CA THR A 105 -30.50 -7.73 34.33
C THR A 105 -28.99 -7.87 34.57
N LYS A 106 -28.18 -7.16 33.77
CA LYS A 106 -26.72 -7.08 33.95
C LYS A 106 -26.36 -6.65 35.37
N GLU A 107 -27.00 -5.60 35.87
CA GLU A 107 -26.75 -5.02 37.19
C GLU A 107 -27.13 -6.00 38.29
N GLN A 108 -28.25 -6.70 38.15
CA GLN A 108 -28.67 -7.72 39.10
C GLN A 108 -27.70 -8.91 39.12
N TRP A 109 -27.23 -9.37 37.97
CA TRP A 109 -26.19 -10.40 37.91
C TRP A 109 -24.85 -9.94 38.50
N LEU A 110 -24.51 -8.66 38.41
CA LEU A 110 -23.35 -8.08 39.10
C LEU A 110 -23.54 -8.10 40.63
N SER A 111 -24.74 -7.80 41.13
CA SER A 111 -25.07 -7.96 42.56
C SER A 111 -24.91 -9.43 43.01
N VAL A 112 -25.41 -10.38 42.20
CA VAL A 112 -25.25 -11.82 42.47
C VAL A 112 -23.77 -12.20 42.47
N LEU A 113 -22.98 -11.73 41.50
CA LEU A 113 -21.54 -11.98 41.42
C LEU A 113 -20.82 -11.42 42.66
N LYS A 114 -21.14 -10.19 43.06
CA LYS A 114 -20.55 -9.54 44.24
C LYS A 114 -20.78 -10.34 45.51
N LEU A 115 -22.02 -10.69 45.81
CA LEU A 115 -22.36 -11.42 47.04
C LEU A 115 -21.88 -12.87 47.02
N SER A 116 -21.97 -13.55 45.87
CA SER A 116 -21.43 -14.91 45.72
C SER A 116 -19.91 -14.96 45.87
N THR A 117 -19.21 -13.89 45.48
CA THR A 117 -17.76 -13.74 45.70
C THR A 117 -17.45 -13.49 47.17
N LEU A 118 -18.14 -12.52 47.79
CA LEU A 118 -17.96 -12.14 49.19
C LEU A 118 -18.16 -13.33 50.14
N TRP A 119 -19.17 -14.16 49.85
CA TRP A 119 -19.56 -15.29 50.69
C TRP A 119 -19.12 -16.65 50.17
N TYR A 120 -18.25 -16.69 49.16
CA TYR A 120 -17.68 -17.92 48.62
C TYR A 120 -18.72 -18.95 48.11
N PHE A 121 -19.85 -18.49 47.55
CA PHE A 121 -20.79 -19.37 46.83
C PHE A 121 -20.26 -19.71 45.45
N LYS A 122 -19.41 -20.74 45.37
CA LYS A 122 -18.66 -21.11 44.16
C LYS A 122 -19.55 -21.39 42.95
N GLU A 123 -20.60 -22.19 43.13
CA GLU A 123 -21.53 -22.54 42.03
C GLU A 123 -22.34 -21.33 41.55
N LEU A 124 -22.80 -20.50 42.48
CA LEU A 124 -23.60 -19.32 42.13
C LEU A 124 -22.73 -18.24 41.48
N ARG A 125 -21.48 -18.11 41.92
CA ARG A 125 -20.47 -17.27 41.28
C ARG A 125 -20.20 -17.73 39.85
N ARG A 126 -19.99 -19.02 39.63
CA ARG A 126 -19.79 -19.59 38.28
C ARG A 126 -20.99 -19.28 37.38
N LEU A 127 -22.21 -19.48 37.89
CA LEU A 127 -23.45 -19.17 37.17
C LEU A 127 -23.53 -17.67 36.80
N ALA A 128 -23.20 -16.78 37.73
CA ALA A 128 -23.20 -15.34 37.47
C ALA A 128 -22.16 -14.95 36.41
N ILE A 129 -20.95 -15.54 36.45
CA ILE A 129 -19.92 -15.34 35.43
C ILE A 129 -20.41 -15.81 34.06
N ASP A 130 -20.96 -17.04 33.96
CA ASP A 130 -21.46 -17.60 32.70
C ASP A 130 -22.54 -16.69 32.08
N HIS A 131 -23.47 -16.19 32.90
CA HIS A 131 -24.49 -15.26 32.43
C HIS A 131 -23.87 -13.93 31.99
N LEU A 132 -23.00 -13.31 32.79
CA LEU A 132 -22.33 -12.05 32.43
C LEU A 132 -21.41 -12.18 31.21
N GLU A 133 -20.82 -13.35 30.95
CA GLU A 133 -20.06 -13.62 29.74
C GLU A 133 -20.93 -13.62 28.48
N ALA A 134 -22.19 -14.06 28.57
CA ALA A 134 -23.14 -13.90 27.46
C ALA A 134 -23.42 -12.42 27.14
N TRP A 135 -23.30 -11.52 28.14
CA TRP A 135 -23.38 -10.06 27.95
C TRP A 135 -22.03 -9.43 27.57
N SER A 136 -20.95 -10.21 27.50
CA SER A 136 -19.58 -9.71 27.24
C SER A 136 -19.43 -8.79 26.03
N PRO A 137 -20.17 -8.93 24.90
CA PRO A 137 -20.07 -7.98 23.79
C PRO A 137 -20.46 -6.53 24.14
N SER A 138 -21.20 -6.33 25.24
CA SER A 138 -21.66 -5.02 25.70
C SER A 138 -20.75 -4.38 26.75
N LEU A 139 -19.82 -5.13 27.35
CA LEU A 139 -18.90 -4.62 28.36
C LEU A 139 -17.76 -3.85 27.70
N THR A 140 -17.47 -2.66 28.23
CA THR A 140 -16.30 -1.91 27.76
C THR A 140 -15.00 -2.59 28.21
N SER A 141 -13.90 -2.35 27.50
CA SER A 141 -12.59 -2.91 27.87
C SER A 141 -12.15 -2.51 29.27
N ILE A 142 -12.54 -1.31 29.72
CA ILE A 142 -12.25 -0.80 31.07
C ILE A 142 -13.11 -1.51 32.10
N GLU A 143 -14.41 -1.69 31.83
CA GLU A 143 -15.32 -2.46 32.71
C GLU A 143 -14.80 -3.89 32.93
N LEU A 144 -14.34 -4.57 31.88
CA LEU A 144 -13.77 -5.91 31.99
C LEU A 144 -12.55 -5.97 32.92
N ILE A 145 -11.68 -4.96 32.86
CA ILE A 145 -10.50 -4.86 33.72
C ILE A 145 -10.92 -4.63 35.17
N GLN A 146 -11.83 -3.69 35.40
CA GLN A 146 -12.30 -3.36 36.75
C GLN A 146 -12.98 -4.57 37.39
N LEU A 147 -13.93 -5.19 36.69
CA LEU A 147 -14.63 -6.39 37.17
C LEU A 147 -13.68 -7.57 37.35
N GLY A 148 -12.72 -7.75 36.43
CA GLY A 148 -11.71 -8.80 36.52
C GLY A 148 -10.80 -8.66 37.74
N LYS A 149 -10.44 -7.43 38.12
CA LYS A 149 -9.66 -7.14 39.33
C LYS A 149 -10.51 -7.25 40.59
N GLU A 150 -11.68 -6.62 40.60
CA GLU A 150 -12.57 -6.53 41.77
C GLU A 150 -13.09 -7.91 42.19
N TYR A 151 -13.54 -8.71 41.23
CA TYR A 151 -14.09 -10.03 41.49
C TYR A 151 -13.09 -11.15 41.26
N ALA A 152 -11.81 -10.86 41.04
CA ALA A 152 -10.78 -11.85 40.76
C ALA A 152 -11.17 -12.85 39.64
N ILE A 153 -11.36 -12.34 38.43
CA ILE A 153 -11.67 -13.13 37.22
C ILE A 153 -10.57 -12.88 36.21
N SER A 154 -9.57 -13.77 36.18
CA SER A 154 -8.34 -13.56 35.39
C SER A 154 -8.62 -13.48 33.89
N ASN A 155 -9.61 -14.24 33.41
CA ASN A 155 -10.03 -14.24 32.01
C ASN A 155 -10.53 -12.85 31.56
N TRP A 156 -11.33 -12.18 32.38
CA TRP A 156 -11.89 -10.87 32.05
C TRP A 156 -10.81 -9.80 32.06
N LEU A 157 -9.90 -9.88 33.02
CA LEU A 157 -8.75 -8.98 33.11
C LEU A 157 -7.87 -9.07 31.85
N LEU A 158 -7.49 -10.29 31.45
CA LEU A 158 -6.67 -10.53 30.26
C LEU A 158 -7.37 -10.07 28.98
N ARG A 159 -8.66 -10.38 28.82
CA ARG A 159 -9.45 -9.94 27.66
C ARG A 159 -9.57 -8.41 27.60
N GLY A 160 -9.75 -7.76 28.75
CA GLY A 160 -9.77 -6.30 28.84
C GLY A 160 -8.43 -5.66 28.43
N TYR A 161 -7.31 -6.20 28.89
CA TYR A 161 -5.97 -5.78 28.45
C TYR A 161 -5.76 -5.97 26.96
N HIS A 162 -6.13 -7.13 26.42
CA HIS A 162 -6.03 -7.41 25.00
C HIS A 162 -6.88 -6.45 24.16
N ALA A 163 -8.11 -6.15 24.60
CA ALA A 163 -8.97 -5.20 23.92
C ALA A 163 -8.36 -3.79 23.92
N LEU A 164 -7.79 -3.32 25.05
CA LEU A 164 -7.17 -2.00 25.13
C LEU A 164 -5.92 -1.83 24.27
N VAL A 165 -5.07 -2.86 24.18
CA VAL A 165 -3.87 -2.80 23.33
C VAL A 165 -4.25 -2.70 21.85
N ASN A 166 -5.31 -3.39 21.44
CA ASN A 166 -5.78 -3.41 20.05
C ASN A 166 -6.74 -2.26 19.70
N GLN A 167 -7.30 -1.57 20.70
CA GLN A 167 -8.25 -0.48 20.48
C GLN A 167 -7.53 0.75 19.90
N ASN A 168 -8.11 1.33 18.84
CA ASN A 168 -7.67 2.63 18.32
C ASN A 168 -8.24 3.76 19.18
N GLY A 169 -7.38 4.63 19.71
CA GLY A 169 -7.77 5.78 20.56
C GLY A 169 -6.73 6.11 21.65
N VAL A 170 -6.89 7.19 22.41
CA VAL A 170 -5.99 7.49 23.55
C VAL A 170 -6.64 6.96 24.83
N ILE A 171 -5.86 6.33 25.72
CA ILE A 171 -6.35 5.98 27.06
C ILE A 171 -6.52 7.30 27.83
N SER A 172 -7.75 7.65 28.18
CA SER A 172 -8.02 8.87 28.94
C SER A 172 -7.43 8.75 30.35
N LEU A 173 -7.18 9.89 30.99
CA LEU A 173 -6.67 9.91 32.36
C LEU A 173 -7.62 9.20 33.35
N GLU A 174 -8.93 9.32 33.13
CA GLU A 174 -9.95 8.64 33.95
C GLU A 174 -9.89 7.13 33.77
N SER A 175 -9.77 6.66 32.52
CA SER A 175 -9.58 5.24 32.21
C SER A 175 -8.28 4.71 32.79
N ALA A 176 -7.18 5.47 32.71
CA ALA A 176 -5.90 5.09 33.28
C ALA A 176 -5.98 4.93 34.81
N LYS A 177 -6.69 5.82 35.50
CA LYS A 177 -6.95 5.70 36.94
C LYS A 177 -7.81 4.47 37.26
N ALA A 178 -8.86 4.22 36.48
CA ALA A 178 -9.75 3.08 36.64
C ALA A 178 -9.04 1.72 36.45
N ILE A 179 -8.11 1.64 35.51
CA ILE A 179 -7.30 0.45 35.23
C ILE A 179 -6.16 0.31 36.26
N GLY A 180 -5.72 1.40 36.87
CA GLY A 180 -4.50 1.49 37.67
C GLY A 180 -3.37 2.10 36.83
N MET A 181 -2.71 3.13 37.38
CA MET A 181 -1.75 3.95 36.64
C MET A 181 -0.57 3.13 36.10
N GLU A 182 -0.06 2.18 36.89
CA GLU A 182 1.03 1.31 36.46
C GLU A 182 0.61 0.43 35.27
N SER A 183 -0.51 -0.29 35.39
CA SER A 183 -1.01 -1.14 34.31
C SER A 183 -1.33 -0.33 33.05
N ALA A 184 -1.88 0.89 33.20
CA ALA A 184 -2.16 1.79 32.09
C ALA A 184 -0.88 2.25 31.35
N ILE A 185 0.19 2.59 32.09
CA ILE A 185 1.49 2.96 31.49
C ILE A 185 2.10 1.77 30.75
N ARG A 186 2.05 0.57 31.34
CA ARG A 186 2.53 -0.66 30.69
C ARG A 186 1.76 -0.95 29.39
N LEU A 187 0.42 -0.87 29.42
CA LEU A 187 -0.43 -1.04 28.24
C LEU A 187 -0.11 -0.01 27.15
N TYR A 188 0.09 1.26 27.52
CA TYR A 188 0.48 2.31 26.58
C TYR A 188 1.83 2.02 25.92
N THR A 189 2.80 1.58 26.72
CA THR A 189 4.13 1.20 26.23
C THR A 189 4.04 0.02 25.25
N LEU A 190 3.26 -1.01 25.57
CA LEU A 190 3.05 -2.17 24.71
C LEU A 190 2.42 -1.78 23.37
N ARG A 191 1.46 -0.87 23.39
CA ARG A 191 0.84 -0.37 22.16
C ARG A 191 1.79 0.44 21.27
N SER A 192 2.68 1.22 21.88
CA SER A 192 3.70 1.98 21.14
C SER A 192 4.75 1.08 20.46
N ARG A 193 4.98 -0.12 21.03
CA ARG A 193 5.84 -1.15 20.46
C ARG A 193 5.05 -1.94 19.41
N THR A 194 4.88 -1.34 18.24
CA THR A 194 4.19 -1.90 17.06
C THR A 194 4.66 -3.31 16.64
N GLU A 195 5.82 -3.77 17.13
CA GLU A 195 6.40 -5.08 16.81
C GLU A 195 5.87 -6.26 17.66
N TRP A 196 5.38 -6.03 18.88
CA TRP A 196 5.03 -7.12 19.81
C TRP A 196 3.64 -7.71 19.55
N VAL A 197 2.66 -6.84 19.26
CA VAL A 197 1.25 -7.19 19.05
C VAL A 197 1.07 -8.22 17.92
N CYS A 198 2.01 -8.31 16.98
CA CYS A 198 1.93 -9.20 15.81
C CYS A 198 2.73 -10.51 15.93
N ARG A 199 3.60 -10.71 16.93
CA ARG A 199 4.55 -11.84 16.96
C ARG A 199 4.35 -12.86 18.07
N ASN A 200 3.74 -12.48 19.19
CA ASN A 200 3.58 -13.35 20.34
C ASN A 200 2.13 -13.25 20.83
N GLU A 201 1.45 -14.38 21.07
CA GLU A 201 0.10 -14.39 21.66
C GLU A 201 0.14 -14.25 23.19
N ASP A 202 1.27 -14.65 23.82
CA ASP A 202 1.43 -14.69 25.27
C ASP A 202 2.05 -13.40 25.84
N TYR A 203 2.31 -12.38 25.02
CA TYR A 203 3.02 -11.16 25.46
C TYR A 203 2.35 -10.44 26.64
N LEU A 204 1.01 -10.42 26.67
CA LEU A 204 0.26 -9.84 27.79
C LEU A 204 0.36 -10.69 29.04
N GLU A 205 0.30 -12.01 28.89
CA GLU A 205 0.46 -12.94 30.02
C GLU A 205 1.86 -12.83 30.62
N GLN A 206 2.89 -12.59 29.79
CA GLN A 206 4.26 -12.37 30.25
C GLN A 206 4.44 -11.02 30.95
N GLU A 207 3.94 -9.93 30.38
CA GLU A 207 4.14 -8.58 30.94
C GLU A 207 3.31 -8.31 32.19
N PHE A 208 2.15 -8.96 32.29
CA PHE A 208 1.27 -8.89 33.44
C PHE A 208 1.30 -10.17 34.27
N ALA A 209 2.37 -10.98 34.17
CA ALA A 209 2.46 -12.28 34.83
C ALA A 209 2.24 -12.20 36.35
N GLU A 210 2.83 -11.19 37.01
CA GLU A 210 2.67 -10.99 38.45
C GLU A 210 1.24 -10.59 38.81
N GLU A 211 0.66 -9.64 38.08
CA GLU A 211 -0.69 -9.14 38.32
C GLU A 211 -1.76 -10.19 38.01
N LEU A 212 -1.65 -10.85 36.86
CA LEU A 212 -2.53 -11.96 36.48
C LEU A 212 -2.34 -13.14 37.42
N GLY A 213 -1.11 -13.43 37.87
CA GLY A 213 -0.82 -14.47 38.85
C GLY A 213 -1.49 -14.21 40.19
N GLY A 214 -1.45 -12.97 40.69
CA GLY A 214 -2.15 -12.58 41.91
C GLY A 214 -3.66 -12.73 41.79
N VAL A 215 -4.23 -12.27 40.68
CA VAL A 215 -5.67 -12.41 40.39
C VAL A 215 -6.06 -13.88 40.25
N HIS A 216 -5.26 -14.69 39.58
CA HIS A 216 -5.50 -16.13 39.39
C HIS A 216 -5.42 -16.92 40.69
N GLU A 217 -4.51 -16.54 41.60
CA GLU A 217 -4.41 -17.13 42.94
C GLU A 217 -5.64 -16.80 43.78
N GLN A 218 -6.11 -15.55 43.73
CA GLN A 218 -7.35 -15.14 44.39
C GLN A 218 -8.56 -15.85 43.78
N GLU A 219 -8.62 -15.94 42.45
CA GLU A 219 -9.65 -16.65 41.70
C GLU A 219 -9.73 -18.13 42.13
N ARG A 220 -8.59 -18.80 42.33
CA ARG A 220 -8.52 -20.21 42.76
C ARG A 220 -9.26 -20.47 44.07
N ARG A 221 -9.30 -19.50 44.99
CA ARG A 221 -10.05 -19.61 46.27
C ARG A 221 -11.56 -19.74 46.07
N HIS A 222 -12.07 -19.35 44.91
CA HIS A 222 -13.49 -19.36 44.57
C HIS A 222 -13.92 -20.57 43.73
N TYR A 223 -13.04 -21.56 43.49
CA TYR A 223 -13.37 -22.80 42.77
C TYR A 223 -13.14 -24.04 43.64
N ASP A 224 -13.85 -25.12 43.34
CA ASP A 224 -13.51 -26.48 43.80
C ASP A 224 -12.56 -27.13 42.78
N GLU A 225 -11.76 -28.13 43.17
CA GLU A 225 -10.76 -28.76 42.29
C GLU A 225 -11.35 -29.21 40.93
N ARG A 226 -12.59 -29.73 40.92
CA ARG A 226 -13.29 -30.11 39.68
C ARG A 226 -13.80 -28.92 38.87
N GLY A 227 -14.27 -27.87 39.53
CA GLY A 227 -14.76 -26.64 38.90
C GLY A 227 -13.66 -25.77 38.32
N TRP A 228 -12.43 -25.88 38.83
CA TRP A 228 -11.25 -25.17 38.33
C TRP A 228 -10.71 -25.78 37.03
N LEU A 229 -10.71 -27.11 36.91
CA LEU A 229 -10.12 -27.82 35.78
C LEU A 229 -10.98 -27.78 34.51
N ALA A 230 -12.32 -27.80 34.65
CA ALA A 230 -13.22 -27.86 33.48
C ALA A 230 -13.15 -26.61 32.57
N PRO A 231 -13.16 -25.37 33.07
CA PRO A 231 -12.98 -24.17 32.24
C PRO A 231 -11.57 -24.06 31.64
N GLN A 232 -10.55 -24.69 32.23
CA GLN A 232 -9.20 -24.67 31.68
C GLN A 232 -9.05 -25.64 30.50
N GLN A 233 -9.64 -26.83 30.55
CA GLN A 233 -9.61 -27.78 29.43
C GLN A 233 -10.32 -27.21 28.19
N GLY A 234 -11.52 -26.65 28.35
CA GLY A 234 -12.23 -26.00 27.24
C GLY A 234 -11.44 -24.86 26.62
N ARG A 235 -10.81 -24.00 27.44
CA ARG A 235 -9.95 -22.90 26.98
C ARG A 235 -8.70 -23.39 26.26
N VAL A 236 -8.06 -24.47 26.72
CA VAL A 236 -6.88 -25.05 26.06
C VAL A 236 -7.24 -25.62 24.69
N GLU A 237 -8.37 -26.34 24.57
CA GLU A 237 -8.85 -26.87 23.31
C GLU A 237 -9.26 -25.77 22.32
N GLU A 238 -9.96 -24.74 22.80
CA GLU A 238 -10.35 -23.58 21.98
C GLU A 238 -9.12 -22.81 21.51
N ARG A 239 -8.14 -22.57 22.40
CA ARG A 239 -6.87 -21.93 22.05
C ARG A 239 -6.08 -22.73 21.04
N ALA A 240 -6.07 -24.06 21.16
CA ALA A 240 -5.44 -24.94 20.18
C ALA A 240 -6.12 -24.84 18.81
N LYS A 241 -7.47 -24.85 18.76
CA LYS A 241 -8.24 -24.67 17.52
C LYS A 241 -7.97 -23.30 16.89
N LEU A 242 -8.03 -22.23 17.68
CA LEU A 242 -7.78 -20.87 17.20
C LEU A 242 -6.38 -20.73 16.61
N LYS A 243 -5.37 -21.31 17.27
CA LYS A 243 -3.98 -21.32 16.79
C LYS A 243 -3.84 -22.07 15.47
N THR A 244 -4.48 -23.24 15.33
CA THR A 244 -4.48 -23.98 14.05
C THR A 244 -5.14 -23.20 12.92
N GLU A 245 -6.28 -22.55 13.18
CA GLU A 245 -6.98 -21.75 12.18
C GLU A 245 -6.14 -20.52 11.77
N GLN A 246 -5.49 -19.85 12.72
CA GLN A 246 -4.60 -18.74 12.42
C GLN A 246 -3.38 -19.18 11.59
N ASP A 247 -2.79 -20.33 11.90
CA ASP A 247 -1.65 -20.86 11.14
C ASP A 247 -2.06 -21.24 9.71
N GLU A 248 -3.26 -21.79 9.52
CA GLU A 248 -3.85 -22.00 8.20
C GLU A 248 -4.07 -20.69 7.45
N ARG A 249 -4.64 -19.66 8.11
CA ARG A 249 -4.83 -18.32 7.51
C ARG A 249 -3.50 -17.70 7.11
N LYS A 250 -2.45 -17.83 7.93
CA LYS A 250 -1.09 -17.38 7.62
C LYS A 250 -0.55 -18.10 6.39
N LYS A 251 -0.68 -19.43 6.32
CA LYS A 251 -0.27 -20.24 5.16
C LYS A 251 -1.00 -19.82 3.87
N ILE A 252 -2.32 -19.66 3.93
CA ILE A 252 -3.14 -19.20 2.80
C ILE A 252 -2.67 -17.83 2.33
N ARG A 253 -2.44 -16.88 3.25
CA ARG A 253 -1.97 -15.54 2.92
C ARG A 253 -0.58 -15.55 2.26
N THR A 254 0.34 -16.36 2.77
CA THR A 254 1.68 -16.49 2.16
C THR A 254 1.61 -17.13 0.77
N GLU A 255 0.74 -18.11 0.57
CA GLU A 255 0.58 -18.80 -0.70
C GLU A 255 -0.10 -17.92 -1.76
N GLN A 256 -1.13 -17.16 -1.37
CA GLN A 256 -1.75 -16.14 -2.22
C GLN A 256 -0.75 -15.09 -2.68
N LYS A 257 0.11 -14.61 -1.75
CA LYS A 257 1.17 -13.66 -2.09
C LYS A 257 2.17 -14.28 -3.08
N ARG A 258 2.62 -15.51 -2.83
CA ARG A 258 3.51 -16.26 -3.73
C ARG A 258 2.91 -16.39 -5.13
N CYS A 259 1.63 -16.75 -5.23
CA CYS A 259 0.93 -16.91 -6.49
C CYS A 259 0.80 -15.57 -7.24
N SER A 260 0.44 -14.49 -6.52
CA SER A 260 0.37 -13.13 -7.08
C SER A 260 1.73 -12.63 -7.60
N ASP A 261 2.80 -12.83 -6.82
CA ASP A 261 4.15 -12.43 -7.20
C ASP A 261 4.65 -13.23 -8.41
N GLN A 262 4.33 -14.53 -8.48
CA GLN A 262 4.64 -15.38 -9.63
C GLN A 262 3.90 -14.93 -10.90
N GLU A 263 2.63 -14.53 -10.78
CA GLU A 263 1.85 -14.01 -11.92
C GLU A 263 2.41 -12.67 -12.42
N LYS A 264 2.77 -11.76 -11.50
CA LYS A 264 3.43 -10.49 -11.84
C LYS A 264 4.77 -10.72 -12.53
N ALA A 265 5.58 -11.66 -12.04
CA ALA A 265 6.86 -12.01 -12.65
C ALA A 265 6.68 -12.58 -14.08
N LYS A 266 5.68 -13.44 -14.30
CA LYS A 266 5.35 -13.94 -15.65
C LYS A 266 4.94 -12.81 -16.59
N LYS A 267 4.04 -11.91 -16.16
CA LYS A 267 3.63 -10.75 -16.97
C LYS A 267 4.81 -9.83 -17.30
N LEU A 268 5.69 -9.60 -16.33
CA LEU A 268 6.89 -8.79 -16.52
C LEU A 268 7.86 -9.44 -17.51
N ALA A 269 8.04 -10.77 -17.46
CA ALA A 269 8.89 -11.49 -18.38
C ALA A 269 8.37 -11.42 -19.83
N VAL A 270 7.06 -11.61 -20.04
CA VAL A 270 6.43 -11.47 -21.36
C VAL A 270 6.59 -10.05 -21.90
N ALA A 271 6.31 -9.03 -21.09
CA ALA A 271 6.47 -7.63 -21.50
C ALA A 271 7.93 -7.28 -21.83
N LYS A 272 8.90 -7.87 -21.12
CA LYS A 272 10.33 -7.70 -21.41
C LYS A 272 10.69 -8.30 -22.76
N GLU A 273 10.24 -9.52 -23.04
CA GLU A 273 10.49 -10.19 -24.33
C GLU A 273 9.86 -9.43 -25.50
N GLU A 274 8.64 -8.92 -25.34
CA GLU A 274 7.98 -8.08 -26.35
C GLU A 274 8.74 -6.78 -26.61
N ARG A 275 9.23 -6.12 -25.55
CA ARG A 275 10.05 -4.91 -25.68
C ARG A 275 11.36 -5.18 -26.41
N GLU A 276 12.04 -6.28 -26.10
CA GLU A 276 13.27 -6.68 -26.80
C GLU A 276 13.02 -6.96 -28.29
N LYS A 277 11.90 -7.62 -28.63
CA LYS A 277 11.47 -7.84 -30.03
C LYS A 277 11.22 -6.51 -30.75
N LEU A 278 10.46 -5.60 -30.14
CA LEU A 278 10.19 -4.27 -30.71
C LEU A 278 11.47 -3.46 -30.90
N GLU A 279 12.37 -3.49 -29.91
CA GLU A 279 13.66 -2.78 -30.01
C GLU A 279 14.53 -3.36 -31.15
N ALA A 280 14.56 -4.68 -31.31
CA ALA A 280 15.25 -5.33 -32.42
C ALA A 280 14.64 -4.93 -33.78
N GLN A 281 13.30 -4.87 -33.89
CA GLN A 281 12.61 -4.41 -35.10
C GLN A 281 12.93 -2.94 -35.41
N CYS A 282 12.89 -2.05 -34.42
CA CYS A 282 13.25 -0.64 -34.59
C CYS A 282 14.70 -0.49 -35.06
N LYS A 283 15.66 -1.21 -34.47
CA LYS A 283 17.07 -1.19 -34.89
C LYS A 283 17.26 -1.69 -36.32
N ALA A 284 16.54 -2.74 -36.73
CA ALA A 284 16.59 -3.24 -38.09
C ALA A 284 16.02 -2.25 -39.11
N LEU A 285 14.91 -1.58 -38.77
CA LEU A 285 14.33 -0.53 -39.61
C LEU A 285 15.26 0.69 -39.73
N ALA A 286 15.87 1.13 -38.63
CA ALA A 286 16.83 2.24 -38.63
C ALA A 286 18.00 1.98 -39.60
N ARG A 287 18.62 0.79 -39.53
CA ARG A 287 19.71 0.41 -40.45
C ARG A 287 19.30 0.39 -41.91
N ARG A 288 18.07 -0.04 -42.22
CA ARG A 288 17.55 -0.01 -43.60
C ARG A 288 17.40 1.42 -44.10
N LEU A 289 16.85 2.30 -43.25
CA LEU A 289 16.67 3.70 -43.59
C LEU A 289 18.01 4.40 -43.79
N GLU A 290 18.99 4.15 -42.93
CA GLU A 290 20.36 4.66 -43.05
C GLU A 290 20.98 4.27 -44.41
N SER A 291 20.91 2.99 -44.77
CA SER A 291 21.41 2.51 -46.07
C SER A 291 20.68 3.14 -47.26
N GLU A 292 19.38 3.41 -47.16
CA GLU A 292 18.63 4.09 -48.21
C GLU A 292 19.04 5.56 -48.34
N VAL A 293 19.23 6.26 -47.22
CA VAL A 293 19.73 7.65 -47.20
C VAL A 293 21.13 7.73 -47.79
N GLU A 294 22.05 6.83 -47.42
CA GLU A 294 23.40 6.78 -47.99
C GLU A 294 23.38 6.55 -49.51
N SER A 295 22.52 5.64 -49.97
CA SER A 295 22.34 5.37 -51.41
C SER A 295 21.81 6.60 -52.17
N ARG A 296 20.80 7.28 -51.61
CA ARG A 296 20.24 8.51 -52.19
C ARG A 296 21.28 9.63 -52.25
N LEU A 297 22.04 9.83 -51.17
CA LEU A 297 23.10 10.83 -51.11
C LEU A 297 24.20 10.54 -52.15
N ALA A 298 24.61 9.27 -52.29
CA ALA A 298 25.59 8.87 -53.29
C ALA A 298 25.09 9.13 -54.72
N ALA A 299 23.80 8.87 -54.99
CA ALA A 299 23.18 9.17 -56.28
C ALA A 299 23.13 10.68 -56.57
N GLU A 300 22.80 11.50 -55.56
CA GLU A 300 22.76 12.96 -55.67
C GLU A 300 24.16 13.54 -55.94
N VAL A 301 25.18 13.08 -55.21
CA VAL A 301 26.58 13.48 -55.46
C VAL A 301 27.04 13.09 -56.86
N LYS A 302 26.63 11.92 -57.36
CA LYS A 302 26.95 11.49 -58.72
C LYS A 302 26.29 12.42 -59.75
N LEU A 303 25.01 12.75 -59.56
CA LEU A 303 24.28 13.68 -60.42
C LEU A 303 24.93 15.07 -60.42
N GLU A 304 25.36 15.57 -59.26
CA GLU A 304 26.04 16.86 -59.14
C GLU A 304 27.36 16.87 -59.93
N ARG A 305 28.16 15.80 -59.86
CA ARG A 305 29.38 15.67 -60.67
C ARG A 305 29.10 15.63 -62.17
N GLU A 306 28.03 14.96 -62.59
CA GLU A 306 27.62 14.90 -64.00
C GLU A 306 27.14 16.27 -64.50
N THR A 307 26.37 17.00 -63.70
CA THR A 307 25.92 18.37 -64.04
C THR A 307 27.09 19.35 -64.10
N GLN A 308 28.07 19.25 -63.19
CA GLN A 308 29.31 20.03 -63.25
C GLN A 308 30.07 19.75 -64.56
N ARG A 309 30.31 18.48 -64.90
CA ARG A 309 30.95 18.11 -66.18
C ARG A 309 30.20 18.65 -67.38
N ALA A 310 28.87 18.52 -67.41
CA ALA A 310 28.06 19.06 -68.49
C ALA A 310 28.21 20.60 -68.61
N SER A 311 28.29 21.30 -67.47
CA SER A 311 28.51 22.75 -67.43
C SER A 311 29.90 23.15 -67.96
N GLU A 312 30.95 22.39 -67.63
CA GLU A 312 32.31 22.57 -68.12
C GLU A 312 32.38 22.34 -69.63
N TYR A 313 31.80 21.25 -70.14
CA TYR A 313 31.69 20.99 -71.57
C TYR A 313 30.97 22.11 -72.31
N LYS A 314 29.87 22.62 -71.73
CA LYS A 314 29.13 23.76 -72.29
C LYS A 314 29.99 25.02 -72.32
N ALA A 315 30.77 25.30 -71.26
CA ALA A 315 31.68 26.44 -71.22
C ALA A 315 32.81 26.32 -72.26
N GLN A 316 33.42 25.15 -72.39
CA GLN A 316 34.44 24.86 -73.40
C GLN A 316 33.89 25.06 -74.81
N TYR A 317 32.69 24.54 -75.09
CA TYR A 317 32.03 24.73 -76.38
C TYR A 317 31.78 26.21 -76.70
N GLN A 318 31.32 27.01 -75.72
CA GLN A 318 31.12 28.45 -75.91
C GLN A 318 32.44 29.19 -76.15
N ALA A 319 33.51 28.82 -75.45
CA ALA A 319 34.84 29.39 -75.65
C ALA A 319 35.36 29.09 -77.07
N LEU A 320 35.27 27.83 -77.52
CA LEU A 320 35.66 27.41 -78.86
C LEU A 320 34.83 28.13 -79.94
N LYS A 321 33.53 28.29 -79.71
CA LYS A 321 32.65 29.05 -80.62
C LYS A 321 33.06 30.52 -80.71
N LYS A 322 33.50 31.11 -79.59
CA LYS A 322 34.00 32.50 -79.55
C LYS A 322 35.33 32.63 -80.29
N THR A 323 36.28 31.70 -80.09
CA THR A 323 37.56 31.71 -80.82
C THR A 323 37.34 31.54 -82.32
N LEU A 324 36.53 30.58 -82.73
CA LEU A 324 36.17 30.39 -84.13
C LEU A 324 35.54 31.65 -84.75
N ARG A 325 34.62 32.31 -84.04
CA ARG A 325 34.06 33.60 -84.50
C ARG A 325 35.13 34.68 -84.64
N SER A 326 36.08 34.77 -83.71
CA SER A 326 37.17 35.74 -83.78
C SER A 326 38.15 35.44 -84.92
N GLU A 327 38.44 34.17 -85.19
CA GLU A 327 39.25 33.73 -86.32
C GLU A 327 38.55 34.01 -87.65
N GLN A 328 37.26 33.71 -87.75
CA GLN A 328 36.43 34.06 -88.91
C GLN A 328 36.41 35.57 -89.15
N ALA A 329 36.26 36.38 -88.10
CA ALA A 329 36.31 37.84 -88.20
C ALA A 329 37.69 38.34 -88.64
N SER A 330 38.77 37.78 -88.07
CA SER A 330 40.15 38.08 -88.48
C SER A 330 40.40 37.72 -89.94
N ASN A 331 39.96 36.54 -90.39
CA ASN A 331 40.08 36.12 -91.78
C ASN A 331 39.25 37.00 -92.72
N ALA A 332 38.04 37.38 -92.33
CA ALA A 332 37.22 38.34 -93.08
C ALA A 332 37.90 39.71 -93.20
N ALA A 333 38.52 40.20 -92.12
CA ALA A 333 39.30 41.44 -92.14
C ALA A 333 40.52 41.37 -93.08
N LYS A 334 41.27 40.25 -93.04
CA LYS A 334 42.38 40.00 -93.99
C LYS A 334 41.91 39.97 -95.44
N ILE A 335 40.76 39.34 -95.71
CA ILE A 335 40.15 39.32 -97.05
C ILE A 335 39.77 40.74 -97.48
N SER A 336 39.15 41.53 -96.59
CA SER A 336 38.82 42.94 -96.87
C SER A 336 40.06 43.76 -97.19
N GLN A 337 41.10 43.66 -96.36
CA GLN A 337 42.37 44.35 -96.57
C GLN A 337 43.05 43.94 -97.89
N GLY A 338 43.00 42.65 -98.23
CA GLY A 338 43.48 42.15 -99.53
C GLY A 338 42.70 42.73 -100.71
N LYS A 339 41.37 42.85 -100.60
CA LYS A 339 40.53 43.51 -101.61
C LYS A 339 40.87 45.00 -101.73
N ASP A 340 41.00 45.71 -100.61
CA ASP A 340 41.38 47.13 -100.61
C ASP A 340 42.76 47.37 -101.25
N ALA A 341 43.71 46.46 -101.01
CA ALA A 341 45.03 46.50 -101.64
C ALA A 341 44.97 46.24 -103.15
N ILE A 342 44.15 45.28 -103.59
CA ILE A 342 43.89 45.02 -105.02
C ILE A 342 43.23 46.23 -105.68
N ASP A 343 42.23 46.83 -105.04
CA ASP A 343 41.55 48.02 -105.55
C ASP A 343 42.51 49.21 -105.64
N LYS A 344 43.39 49.40 -104.65
CA LYS A 344 44.44 50.41 -104.68
C LYS A 344 45.41 50.17 -105.84
N ALA A 345 45.92 48.95 -106.00
CA ALA A 345 46.81 48.60 -107.11
C ALA A 345 46.12 48.76 -108.47
N THR A 346 44.82 48.47 -108.56
CA THR A 346 44.00 48.65 -109.77
C THR A 346 43.86 50.15 -110.10
N ARG A 347 43.58 51.00 -109.11
CA ARG A 347 43.56 52.47 -109.29
C ARG A 347 44.91 53.02 -109.71
N GLU A 348 46.01 52.54 -109.11
CA GLU A 348 47.38 52.91 -109.49
C GLU A 348 47.69 52.49 -110.93
N ARG A 349 47.37 51.25 -111.31
CA ARG A 349 47.49 50.75 -112.68
C ARG A 349 46.68 51.58 -113.67
N ASP A 350 45.42 51.89 -113.35
CA ASP A 350 44.54 52.66 -114.23
C ASP A 350 44.95 54.14 -114.30
N SER A 351 45.54 54.69 -113.24
CA SER A 351 46.21 56.00 -113.24
C SER A 351 47.45 55.99 -114.13
N TYR A 352 48.31 54.97 -113.99
CA TYR A 352 49.50 54.80 -114.82
C TYR A 352 49.13 54.63 -116.30
N LYS A 353 48.09 53.83 -116.59
CA LYS A 353 47.56 53.63 -117.94
C LYS A 353 47.04 54.93 -118.53
N ARG A 354 46.26 55.71 -117.77
CA ARG A 354 45.85 57.07 -118.18
C ARG A 354 47.05 57.96 -118.49
N ARG A 355 48.11 57.92 -117.68
CA ARG A 355 49.36 58.67 -117.92
C ARG A 355 50.08 58.24 -119.19
N CYS A 356 50.12 56.93 -119.48
CA CYS A 356 50.66 56.41 -120.75
C CYS A 356 49.81 56.81 -121.95
N ASP A 357 48.48 56.80 -121.84
CA ASP A 357 47.57 57.24 -122.90
C ASP A 357 47.70 58.76 -123.15
N GLU A 358 47.93 59.57 -122.10
CA GLU A 358 48.23 61.00 -122.20
C GLU A 358 49.58 61.24 -122.93
N LEU A 359 50.61 60.47 -122.56
CA LEU A 359 51.93 60.52 -123.20
C LEU A 359 51.90 60.05 -124.67
N SER A 360 51.06 59.06 -124.98
CA SER A 360 50.81 58.57 -126.34
C SER A 360 50.14 59.63 -127.21
N LYS A 361 49.25 60.45 -126.64
CA LYS A 361 48.61 61.57 -127.34
C LYS A 361 49.51 62.80 -127.50
N GLN A 362 50.61 62.91 -126.73
CA GLN A 362 51.57 64.02 -126.82
C GLN A 362 52.77 63.78 -127.76
N LYS A 363 52.94 62.58 -128.33
CA LYS A 363 54.07 62.27 -129.22
C LYS A 363 53.63 61.90 -130.64
N VAL A 364 53.17 62.93 -131.34
CA VAL A 364 53.34 63.05 -132.80
C VAL A 364 54.71 63.70 -133.03
N VAL A 365 55.40 63.30 -134.11
CA VAL A 365 56.66 63.85 -134.68
C VAL A 365 57.99 63.16 -134.25
N HIS A 366 58.44 62.27 -135.16
CA HIS A 366 59.77 62.19 -135.80
C HIS A 366 61.05 61.99 -134.95
N THR A 367 61.77 60.87 -135.17
CA THR A 367 63.05 60.77 -135.92
C THR A 367 63.75 59.40 -135.72
N GLN A 368 64.34 58.89 -136.81
CA GLN A 368 65.36 57.82 -136.91
C GLN A 368 66.73 58.24 -136.30
N PRO A 369 67.86 57.48 -136.45
CA PRO A 369 68.13 56.03 -136.35
C PRO A 369 69.37 55.75 -135.45
N TYR A 370 69.75 54.48 -135.20
CA TYR A 370 71.13 53.96 -135.41
C TYR A 370 71.18 52.44 -135.19
N TYR A 371 71.85 51.76 -136.12
CA TYR A 371 72.05 50.31 -136.21
C TYR A 371 73.29 49.87 -135.42
N TYR A 372 73.23 48.71 -134.74
CA TYR A 372 74.36 47.77 -134.62
C TYR A 372 73.84 46.35 -134.34
N ILE A 373 74.39 45.36 -135.04
CA ILE A 373 74.02 43.93 -135.06
C ILE A 373 75.26 43.09 -134.59
N PRO A 374 75.19 41.75 -134.42
CA PRO A 374 75.12 40.97 -133.17
C PRO A 374 76.41 40.08 -133.02
N PRO A 375 76.50 38.85 -132.40
CA PRO A 375 75.60 37.70 -132.63
C PRO A 375 75.52 36.53 -131.58
N HIS A 376 74.59 35.59 -131.88
CA HIS A 376 74.53 34.13 -131.63
C HIS A 376 74.28 33.48 -130.24
N PHE A 377 73.04 32.98 -130.09
CA PHE A 377 72.61 31.56 -129.93
C PHE A 377 73.17 30.66 -128.80
N ARG A 378 72.23 30.25 -127.92
CA ARG A 378 71.66 28.88 -127.75
C ARG A 378 71.66 28.34 -126.31
N THR A 379 70.48 27.80 -125.99
CA THR A 379 69.95 27.08 -124.81
C THR A 379 70.86 26.00 -124.21
N SER A 380 70.80 25.81 -122.88
CA SER A 380 69.97 24.76 -122.22
C SER A 380 70.32 24.56 -120.74
N HIS A 381 69.26 24.48 -119.94
CA HIS A 381 69.08 23.95 -118.59
C HIS A 381 70.21 23.18 -117.90
N HIS A 382 70.44 23.52 -116.63
CA HIS A 382 70.89 22.57 -115.61
C HIS A 382 70.50 23.01 -114.19
N THR A 383 69.86 22.07 -113.45
CA THR A 383 70.03 21.72 -112.02
C THR A 383 70.02 22.83 -110.95
N SER A 384 69.23 22.75 -109.88
CA SER A 384 69.37 21.90 -108.67
C SER A 384 68.63 22.71 -107.58
N GLY A 385 67.96 22.23 -106.54
CA GLY A 385 68.21 21.11 -105.66
C GLY A 385 67.83 21.55 -104.23
N SER A 386 67.64 20.57 -103.34
CA SER A 386 67.68 20.67 -101.87
C SER A 386 66.40 21.08 -101.10
N GLN A 387 65.68 20.06 -100.59
CA GLN A 387 65.61 19.62 -99.15
C GLN A 387 66.01 20.64 -98.03
N PRO A 388 65.68 20.44 -96.72
CA PRO A 388 65.20 19.20 -96.06
C PRO A 388 64.21 19.36 -94.86
N LEU A 389 63.93 18.20 -94.23
CA LEU A 389 63.71 17.91 -92.78
C LEU A 389 62.28 17.82 -92.18
N ALA A 390 62.12 16.69 -91.46
CA ALA A 390 61.08 16.20 -90.54
C ALA A 390 60.88 17.11 -89.28
N PRO A 391 60.11 16.80 -88.20
CA PRO A 391 59.51 15.53 -87.71
C PRO A 391 57.99 15.67 -87.34
N GLN A 392 57.22 14.77 -86.72
CA GLN A 392 57.37 13.63 -85.78
C GLN A 392 56.28 12.59 -86.08
#